data_AF-A0A8S0GY00-F1
#
_entry.id   AF-A0A8S0GY00-F1
#
_cell.length_a   1.000
_cell.length_b   1.000
_cell.length_c   1.000
_cell.angle_alpha   90.00
_cell.angle_beta   90.00
_cell.angle_gamma   90.00
#
_symmetry.space_group_name_H-M   'P 1'
#
loop_
_entity.id
_entity.type
_entity.pdbx_description
1 polymer ?
#
loop_
_entity_poly.entity_id
_entity_poly.type
_entity_poly.pdbx_seq_one_letter_code
_entity_poly.pdbx_strand_id
1 'polypeptide(L)'
;MLFDKERVFFVEAKRLFTPKKAEQLRIDFQRMKAENLAPVLEKFISPSTKTRSVYRLMLAETWHPNIVSWWQMEDSTRTWDNSWLPENRGVVEVKTFNNQRTLYWLYAYEQLEMPV
;
A
#
# COMPACT_ATOMS: atom_id res chain seq x y z
N MET A 1 0.65 -6.61 -9.09
CA MET A 1 -0.70 -7.15 -8.85
C MET A 1 -0.56 -8.64 -8.56
N LEU A 2 -1.16 -9.10 -7.48
CA LEU A 2 -1.11 -10.50 -7.03
C LEU A 2 -2.53 -11.07 -7.02
N PHE A 3 -2.70 -12.30 -7.47
CA PHE A 3 -3.99 -12.96 -7.60
C PHE A 3 -3.96 -14.34 -6.95
N ASP A 4 -5.06 -14.69 -6.30
CA ASP A 4 -5.49 -16.06 -6.05
C ASP A 4 -7.01 -16.14 -6.28
N LYS A 5 -7.59 -17.34 -6.29
CA LYS A 5 -9.01 -17.62 -6.62
C LYS A 5 -10.04 -16.83 -5.81
N GLU A 6 -9.64 -16.30 -4.65
CA GLU A 6 -10.52 -15.60 -3.70
C GLU A 6 -10.09 -14.14 -3.46
N ARG A 7 -8.87 -13.75 -3.88
CA ARG A 7 -8.25 -12.48 -3.49
C ARG A 7 -7.49 -11.82 -4.63
N VAL A 8 -7.70 -10.53 -4.79
CA VAL A 8 -7.02 -9.67 -5.76
C VAL A 8 -6.30 -8.58 -4.99
N PHE A 9 -5.00 -8.40 -5.23
CA PHE A 9 -4.22 -7.29 -4.67
C PHE A 9 -3.73 -6.37 -5.77
N PHE A 10 -4.29 -5.17 -5.85
CA PHE A 10 -3.67 -4.05 -6.55
C PHE A 10 -2.52 -3.55 -5.68
N VAL A 11 -1.28 -3.65 -6.16
CA VAL A 11 -0.08 -3.30 -5.40
C VAL A 11 0.64 -2.14 -6.09
N GLU A 12 0.91 -1.07 -5.35
CA GLU A 12 1.77 0.05 -5.73
C GLU A 12 3.01 0.08 -4.82
N ALA A 13 4.20 0.33 -5.39
CA ALA A 13 5.47 0.27 -4.66
C ALA A 13 6.34 1.50 -4.94
N LYS A 14 6.73 2.26 -3.90
CA LYS A 14 7.58 3.47 -4.07
C LYS A 14 8.66 3.66 -2.99
N ARG A 15 9.71 4.40 -3.33
CA ARG A 15 10.63 5.00 -2.35
C ARG A 15 10.02 6.27 -1.77
N LEU A 16 9.97 6.36 -0.44
CA LEU A 16 9.38 7.49 0.28
C LEU A 16 10.45 8.29 1.03
N PHE A 17 10.76 9.48 0.50
CA PHE A 17 11.86 10.32 1.00
C PHE A 17 11.67 11.84 0.83
N THR A 18 10.67 12.32 0.08
CA THR A 18 10.46 13.77 -0.19
C THR A 18 9.00 14.18 -0.34
N PRO A 19 8.63 15.44 0.00
CA PRO A 19 7.46 16.20 -0.47
C PRO A 19 6.55 15.49 -1.47
N LYS A 20 7.02 15.54 -2.72
CA LYS A 20 6.39 15.07 -3.95
C LYS A 20 6.17 13.55 -4.03
N LYS A 21 6.72 12.74 -3.12
CA LYS A 21 6.57 11.27 -3.10
C LYS A 21 5.40 10.78 -2.27
N ALA A 22 5.11 11.38 -1.10
CA ALA A 22 3.88 11.07 -0.37
C ALA A 22 2.65 11.49 -1.19
N GLU A 23 2.70 12.68 -1.79
CA GLU A 23 1.61 13.19 -2.64
C GLU A 23 1.40 12.33 -3.90
N GLN A 24 2.48 11.86 -4.55
CA GLN A 24 2.37 10.87 -5.64
C GLN A 24 1.73 9.57 -5.16
N LEU A 25 2.12 9.07 -3.99
CA LEU A 25 1.60 7.83 -3.42
C LEU A 25 0.12 7.97 -3.03
N ARG A 26 -0.31 9.12 -2.51
CA ARG A 26 -1.73 9.49 -2.29
C ARG A 26 -2.54 9.49 -3.59
N ILE A 27 -2.05 10.17 -4.63
CA ILE A 27 -2.72 10.24 -5.93
C ILE A 27 -2.86 8.85 -6.55
N ASP A 28 -1.80 8.04 -6.49
CA ASP A 28 -1.83 6.68 -7.05
C ASP A 28 -2.72 5.75 -6.22
N PHE A 29 -2.77 5.89 -4.89
CA PHE A 29 -3.74 5.19 -4.04
C PHE A 29 -5.19 5.51 -4.40
N GLN A 30 -5.50 6.78 -4.67
CA GLN A 30 -6.83 7.22 -5.11
C GLN A 30 -7.21 6.71 -6.52
N ARG A 31 -6.22 6.37 -7.35
CA ARG A 31 -6.40 5.71 -8.66
C ARG A 31 -6.55 4.19 -8.56
N MET A 32 -6.11 3.58 -7.45
CA MET A 32 -6.34 2.16 -7.18
C MET A 32 -7.79 1.93 -6.77
N LYS A 33 -8.66 1.79 -7.77
CA LYS A 33 -10.07 1.43 -7.64
C LYS A 33 -10.35 0.07 -8.27
N ALA A 34 -11.38 -0.63 -7.80
CA ALA A 34 -11.65 -2.01 -8.22
C ALA A 34 -12.19 -2.12 -9.66
N GLU A 35 -12.93 -1.11 -10.13
CA GLU A 35 -13.49 -1.05 -11.49
C GLU A 35 -12.37 -1.03 -12.55
N ASN A 36 -11.23 -0.40 -12.24
CA ASN A 36 -10.04 -0.38 -13.10
C ASN A 36 -9.42 -1.78 -13.30
N LEU A 37 -9.76 -2.76 -12.45
CA LEU A 37 -9.28 -4.13 -12.55
C LEU A 37 -10.21 -5.04 -13.36
N ALA A 38 -11.46 -4.64 -13.62
CA ALA A 38 -12.46 -5.48 -14.28
C ALA A 38 -11.96 -6.11 -15.61
N PRO A 39 -11.35 -5.37 -16.56
CA PRO A 39 -10.89 -5.95 -17.84
C PRO A 39 -9.71 -6.93 -17.70
N VAL A 40 -9.02 -6.93 -16.56
CA VAL A 40 -7.99 -7.92 -16.22
C VAL A 40 -8.64 -9.12 -15.57
N LEU A 41 -9.54 -8.89 -14.62
CA LEU A 41 -10.21 -9.96 -13.86
C LEU A 41 -11.10 -10.82 -14.76
N GLU A 42 -11.77 -10.26 -15.76
CA GLU A 42 -12.50 -10.98 -16.80
C GLU A 42 -11.64 -11.98 -17.60
N LYS A 43 -10.32 -11.74 -17.71
CA LYS A 43 -9.39 -12.61 -18.46
C LYS A 43 -8.75 -13.69 -17.60
N PHE A 44 -8.54 -13.43 -16.31
CA PHE A 44 -7.92 -14.37 -15.38
C PHE A 44 -8.94 -15.26 -14.67
N ILE A 45 -10.16 -14.77 -14.47
CA ILE A 45 -11.24 -15.51 -13.81
C ILE A 45 -12.11 -16.14 -14.90
N SER A 46 -11.86 -17.42 -15.18
CA SER A 46 -12.87 -18.32 -15.77
C SER A 46 -14.21 -18.12 -15.06
N PRO A 47 -15.39 -18.23 -15.70
CA PRO A 47 -16.69 -17.78 -15.17
C PRO A 47 -17.25 -18.55 -13.96
N SER A 48 -16.39 -19.02 -13.05
CA SER A 48 -16.77 -19.34 -11.68
C SER A 48 -17.36 -18.11 -11.01
N THR A 49 -18.63 -18.24 -10.62
CA THR A 49 -19.44 -17.33 -9.78
C THR A 49 -18.91 -17.16 -8.35
N LYS A 50 -17.60 -17.31 -8.12
CA LYS A 50 -17.00 -17.20 -6.80
C LYS A 50 -16.81 -15.74 -6.41
N THR A 51 -17.26 -15.46 -5.20
CA THR A 51 -17.17 -14.18 -4.54
C THR A 51 -15.71 -13.88 -4.21
N ARG A 52 -15.24 -12.67 -4.53
CA ARG A 52 -13.84 -12.27 -4.38
C ARG A 52 -13.70 -11.10 -3.43
N SER A 53 -12.55 -11.01 -2.76
CA SER A 53 -12.13 -9.79 -2.07
C SER A 53 -11.10 -9.04 -2.91
N VAL A 54 -11.37 -7.77 -3.23
CA VAL A 54 -10.38 -6.89 -3.88
C VAL A 54 -9.74 -6.00 -2.83
N TYR A 55 -8.42 -5.99 -2.78
CA TYR A 55 -7.61 -5.15 -1.90
C TYR A 55 -6.74 -4.21 -2.73
N ARG A 56 -6.52 -3.00 -2.21
CA ARG A 56 -5.38 -2.15 -2.59
C ARG A 56 -4.33 -2.21 -1.49
N LEU A 57 -3.06 -2.32 -1.90
CA LEU A 57 -1.89 -2.41 -1.05
C LEU A 57 -0.85 -1.40 -1.53
N MET A 58 -0.37 -0.58 -0.60
CA MET A 58 0.82 0.24 -0.79
C MET A 58 1.99 -0.41 -0.07
N LEU A 59 3.10 -0.49 -0.77
CA LEU A 59 4.41 -0.77 -0.21
C LEU A 59 5.27 0.47 -0.40
N ALA A 60 5.96 0.90 0.66
CA ALA A 60 6.96 1.93 0.54
C ALA A 60 8.24 1.55 1.29
N GLU A 61 9.36 2.10 0.86
CA GLU A 61 10.64 1.91 1.55
C GLU A 61 11.28 3.26 1.91
N THR A 62 11.90 3.34 3.09
CA THR A 62 12.64 4.52 3.54
C THR A 62 13.81 4.15 4.45
N TRP A 63 14.82 5.02 4.49
CA TRP A 63 15.97 4.92 5.41
C TRP A 63 15.86 5.91 6.58
N HIS A 64 14.77 6.67 6.66
CA HIS A 64 14.64 7.86 7.51
C HIS A 64 13.60 7.63 8.61
N PRO A 65 14.00 7.55 9.90
CA PRO A 65 13.08 7.27 11.02
C PRO A 65 11.93 8.28 11.16
N ASN A 66 12.14 9.56 10.84
CA ASN A 66 11.07 10.56 10.87
C ASN A 66 9.97 10.31 9.81
N ILE A 67 10.27 9.60 8.73
CA ILE A 67 9.26 9.17 7.74
C ILE A 67 8.48 7.95 8.26
N VAL A 68 9.09 7.14 9.14
CA VAL A 68 8.44 6.01 9.82
C VAL A 68 7.44 6.52 10.86
N SER A 69 7.85 7.42 11.76
CA SER A 69 6.93 8.05 12.73
C SER A 69 5.82 8.85 12.06
N TRP A 70 6.10 9.49 10.91
CA TRP A 70 5.05 10.06 10.06
C TRP A 70 4.07 9.01 9.53
N TRP A 71 4.55 7.88 8.99
CA TRP A 71 3.69 6.80 8.49
C TRP A 71 2.80 6.19 9.59
N GLN A 72 3.35 6.04 10.79
CA GLN A 72 2.64 5.47 11.94
C GLN A 72 1.67 6.45 12.63
N MET A 73 1.71 7.75 12.29
CA MET A 73 0.99 8.84 13.00
C MET A 73 1.44 9.04 14.46
N GLU A 74 2.71 8.78 14.77
CA GLU A 74 3.28 8.98 16.12
C GLU A 74 3.52 10.47 16.46
N ASP A 75 3.73 11.32 15.45
CA ASP A 75 3.93 12.76 15.61
C ASP A 75 2.88 13.55 14.81
N SER A 76 2.06 14.33 15.53
CA SER A 76 1.00 15.18 14.99
C SER A 76 1.41 16.65 14.81
N THR A 77 2.63 17.05 15.17
CA THR A 77 3.11 18.46 15.13
C THR A 77 3.37 18.99 13.72
N ARG A 78 3.13 18.14 12.71
CA ARG A 78 3.33 18.28 11.26
C ARG A 78 4.78 18.17 10.81
N THR A 79 4.99 17.18 9.95
CA THR A 79 5.95 17.33 8.85
C THR A 79 5.27 17.11 7.48
N TRP A 80 4.24 16.24 7.38
CA TRP A 80 3.44 16.03 6.16
C TRP A 80 2.04 15.50 6.49
N ASP A 81 1.10 15.51 5.52
CA ASP A 81 -0.26 14.95 5.68
C ASP A 81 -0.32 13.45 5.33
N ASN A 82 -0.72 12.63 6.31
CA ASN A 82 -0.93 11.18 6.24
C ASN A 82 -2.40 10.76 6.41
N SER A 83 -3.34 11.71 6.54
CA SER A 83 -4.75 11.42 6.89
C SER A 83 -5.51 10.56 5.87
N TRP A 84 -4.96 10.42 4.67
CA TRP A 84 -5.47 9.60 3.57
C TRP A 84 -4.96 8.14 3.60
N LEU A 85 -4.05 7.78 4.52
CA LEU A 85 -3.60 6.39 4.70
C LEU A 85 -4.70 5.56 5.38
N PRO A 86 -4.93 4.30 4.95
CA PRO A 86 -5.78 3.35 5.68
C PRO A 86 -5.37 3.13 7.13
N GLU A 87 -6.33 2.72 7.96
CA GLU A 87 -6.08 2.26 9.33
C GLU A 87 -5.19 1.02 9.38
N ASN A 88 -5.39 0.09 8.43
CA ASN A 88 -4.60 -1.13 8.30
C ASN A 88 -3.23 -0.82 7.69
N ARG A 89 -2.28 -0.38 8.51
CA ARG A 89 -0.91 -0.01 8.12
C ARG A 89 0.12 -0.39 9.19
N GLY A 90 1.39 -0.47 8.78
CA GLY A 90 2.50 -0.73 9.70
C GLY A 90 3.87 -0.58 9.05
N VAL A 91 4.90 -0.96 9.80
CA VAL A 91 6.31 -0.95 9.42
C VAL A 91 6.98 -2.28 9.75
N VAL A 92 7.97 -2.66 8.95
CA VAL A 92 8.89 -3.78 9.18
C VAL A 92 10.32 -3.26 9.09
N GLU A 93 11.13 -3.52 10.11
CA GLU A 93 12.56 -3.22 10.07
C GLU A 93 13.34 -4.27 9.27
N VAL A 94 14.14 -3.82 8.32
CA VAL A 94 15.03 -4.64 7.49
C VAL A 94 16.46 -4.17 7.72
N LYS A 95 17.22 -4.90 8.53
CA LYS A 95 18.63 -4.59 8.83
C LYS A 95 19.51 -4.90 7.61
N THR A 96 20.44 -4.00 7.28
CA THR A 96 21.41 -4.28 6.21
C THR A 96 22.38 -5.39 6.63
N PHE A 97 22.94 -6.12 5.65
CA PHE A 97 23.93 -7.18 5.87
C PHE A 97 25.14 -6.76 6.74
N ASN A 98 25.44 -5.47 6.82
CA ASN A 98 26.54 -4.91 7.61
C ASN A 98 26.08 -4.19 8.90
N ASN A 99 24.78 -4.23 9.25
CA ASN A 99 24.16 -3.51 10.38
C ASN A 99 24.40 -1.99 10.45
N GLN A 100 24.90 -1.36 9.39
CA GLN A 100 25.21 0.08 9.40
C GLN A 100 23.97 0.97 9.20
N ARG A 101 22.87 0.42 8.66
CA ARG A 101 21.61 1.15 8.41
C ARG A 101 20.41 0.23 8.57
N THR A 102 19.28 0.78 9.00
CA THR A 102 17.97 0.12 8.97
C THR A 102 17.19 0.63 7.76
N LEU A 103 16.77 -0.27 6.88
CA LEU A 103 15.75 -0.01 5.88
C LEU A 103 14.39 -0.29 6.52
N TYR A 104 13.44 0.62 6.37
CA TYR A 104 12.09 0.43 6.87
C TYR A 104 11.17 0.14 5.68
N TRP A 105 10.50 -1.02 5.73
CA TRP A 105 9.43 -1.38 4.80
C TRP A 105 8.09 -0.97 5.41
N LEU A 106 7.44 -0.02 4.78
CA LEU A 106 6.16 0.55 5.16
C LEU A 106 5.07 -0.14 4.35
N TYR A 107 3.96 -0.52 4.99
CA TYR A 107 2.81 -1.08 4.29
C TYR A 107 1.50 -0.44 4.77
N ALA A 108 0.53 -0.35 3.87
CA ALA A 108 -0.84 0.04 4.18
C ALA A 108 -1.79 -0.59 3.16
N TYR A 109 -2.94 -1.12 3.60
CA TYR A 109 -3.90 -1.77 2.72
C TYR A 109 -5.35 -1.50 3.10
N GLU A 110 -6.24 -1.75 2.15
CA GLU A 110 -7.67 -1.51 2.30
C GLU A 110 -8.45 -2.49 1.41
N GLN A 111 -9.59 -2.95 1.89
CA GLN A 111 -10.52 -3.78 1.11
C GLN A 111 -11.49 -2.88 0.35
N LEU A 112 -11.52 -3.03 -0.98
CA LEU A 112 -12.37 -2.26 -1.89
C LEU A 112 -13.68 -3.00 -2.24
N GLU A 113 -13.62 -4.32 -2.40
CA GLU A 113 -14.79 -5.17 -2.64
C GLU A 113 -14.87 -6.25 -1.56
N MET A 114 -16.06 -6.44 -0.99
CA MET A 114 -16.39 -7.61 -0.19
C MET A 114 -16.90 -8.74 -1.08
N PRO A 115 -16.68 -10.02 -0.69
CA PRO A 115 -17.36 -11.13 -1.33
C PRO A 115 -18.87 -11.02 -1.05
N VAL A 116 -19.69 -11.06 -2.11
CA VAL A 116 -21.16 -10.90 -2.07
C VAL A 116 -21.88 -12.24 -1.98
#